data_AF-A0A9E6NPI7-F1
#
_entry.id   AF-A0A9E6NPI7-F1
#
_cell.length_a   1.000
_cell.length_b   1.000
_cell.length_c   1.000
_cell.angle_alpha   90.00
_cell.angle_beta   90.00
_cell.angle_gamma   90.00
#
_symmetry.space_group_name_H-M   'P 1'
#
loop_
_entity.id
_entity.type
_entity.pdbx_description
1 polymer ?
#
loop_
_entity_poly.entity_id
_entity_poly.type
_entity_poly.pdbx_seq_one_letter_code
_entity_poly.pdbx_strand_id
1 'polypeptide(L)'
;MIDLATWNLSVPVGSPPYTVETSKLVNGFKDQYFHSDTGTLFFWSPVTGSKTENAIYPRTELRETYSNGTLRNWYYPDADNSLRATVTVNKVPSSGKIVIGQIHAYESQKPMVKLEYQYKTKTETGNLVIKVRMHPDEDESRVITLATGIKLDREFNYLIHLSPGGALGVSAAGYQWDSQISATWRNKPLYFKAGVYVQDNTGYTSEGGQVTFSKLDIDHDK
;
A
#
# COMPACT_ATOMS: atom_id res chain seq x y z
N MET A 1 -18.04 -0.49 9.55
CA MET A 1 -16.68 -0.76 10.07
C MET A 1 -15.90 -1.41 8.93
N ILE A 2 -14.66 -1.01 8.71
CA ILE A 2 -13.80 -1.58 7.65
C ILE A 2 -13.40 -2.99 8.08
N ASP A 3 -13.56 -3.98 7.21
CA ASP A 3 -13.22 -5.37 7.52
C ASP A 3 -11.69 -5.57 7.51
N LEU A 4 -11.17 -6.09 8.63
CA LEU A 4 -9.75 -6.38 8.83
C LEU A 4 -9.46 -7.88 8.86
N ALA A 5 -10.47 -8.73 8.64
CA ALA A 5 -10.33 -10.19 8.72
C ALA A 5 -9.44 -10.76 7.61
N THR A 6 -9.15 -10.02 6.55
CA THR A 6 -8.26 -10.45 5.47
C THR A 6 -6.91 -9.77 5.50
N TRP A 7 -6.46 -9.31 6.67
CA TRP A 7 -5.20 -8.58 6.80
C TRP A 7 -4.43 -8.97 8.08
N ASN A 8 -3.11 -9.09 7.96
CA ASN A 8 -2.22 -8.82 9.07
C ASN A 8 -1.61 -7.41 8.91
N LEU A 9 -0.95 -6.91 9.94
CA LEU A 9 -0.39 -5.55 9.96
C LEU A 9 1.08 -5.58 10.41
N SER A 10 1.98 -4.99 9.64
CA SER A 10 3.32 -4.67 10.14
C SER A 10 3.32 -3.29 10.79
N VAL A 11 3.89 -3.17 11.99
CA VAL A 11 4.13 -1.89 12.68
C VAL A 11 5.63 -1.65 12.90
N PRO A 12 6.11 -0.39 12.91
CA PRO A 12 7.53 -0.06 12.76
C PRO A 12 8.29 -0.06 14.11
N VAL A 13 8.08 -1.09 14.92
CA VAL A 13 8.78 -1.32 16.20
C VAL A 13 9.33 -2.74 16.31
N GLY A 14 10.39 -2.91 17.09
CA GLY A 14 11.08 -4.20 17.23
C GLY A 14 12.08 -4.48 16.10
N SER A 15 12.91 -5.51 16.27
CA SER A 15 13.86 -5.97 15.25
C SER A 15 13.78 -7.50 15.14
N PRO A 16 13.10 -8.07 14.12
CA PRO A 16 12.43 -7.40 13.00
C PRO A 16 11.16 -6.62 13.42
N PRO A 17 10.57 -5.79 12.52
CA PRO A 17 9.30 -5.10 12.77
C PRO A 17 8.21 -6.06 13.23
N TYR A 18 7.45 -5.64 14.23
CA TYR A 18 6.38 -6.45 14.81
C TYR A 18 5.24 -6.63 13.80
N THR A 19 4.82 -7.89 13.63
CA THR A 19 3.63 -8.24 12.86
C THR A 19 2.49 -8.50 13.83
N VAL A 20 1.45 -7.70 13.72
CA VAL A 20 0.16 -7.89 14.39
C VAL A 20 -0.59 -8.95 13.59
N GLU A 21 -0.81 -10.10 14.21
CA GLU A 21 -1.57 -11.19 13.60
C GLU A 21 -3.00 -10.80 13.28
N THR A 22 -3.57 -11.43 12.25
CA THR A 22 -4.94 -11.16 11.76
C THR A 22 -5.97 -11.24 12.90
N SER A 23 -5.87 -12.25 13.75
CA SER A 23 -6.77 -12.41 14.90
C SER A 23 -6.65 -11.27 15.91
N LYS A 24 -5.43 -10.78 16.17
CA LYS A 24 -5.21 -9.63 17.06
C LYS A 24 -5.73 -8.33 16.45
N LEU A 25 -5.57 -8.18 15.13
CA LEU A 25 -6.06 -7.02 14.39
C LEU A 25 -7.59 -6.94 14.42
N VAL A 26 -8.29 -8.06 14.14
CA VAL A 26 -9.75 -8.17 14.21
C VAL A 26 -10.28 -7.95 15.62
N ASN A 27 -9.54 -8.35 16.65
CA ASN A 27 -9.90 -8.12 18.06
C ASN A 27 -9.64 -6.67 18.54
N GLY A 28 -9.49 -5.72 17.62
CA GLY A 28 -9.41 -4.29 17.95
C GLY A 28 -8.01 -3.83 18.37
N PHE A 29 -6.96 -4.35 17.72
CA PHE A 29 -5.61 -3.85 17.94
C PHE A 29 -5.53 -2.33 17.78
N LYS A 30 -4.88 -1.67 18.75
CA LYS A 30 -4.69 -0.22 18.78
C LYS A 30 -3.36 0.12 19.43
N ASP A 31 -2.61 0.97 18.78
CA ASP A 31 -1.43 1.63 19.32
C ASP A 31 -1.23 3.02 18.67
N GLN A 32 -0.05 3.61 18.84
CA GLN A 32 0.30 4.91 18.26
C GLN A 32 0.54 4.87 16.74
N TYR A 33 0.71 3.69 16.14
CA TYR A 33 0.98 3.51 14.71
C TYR A 33 -0.30 3.15 13.97
N PHE A 34 -1.24 2.46 14.60
CA PHE A 34 -2.48 2.03 13.98
C PHE A 34 -3.64 2.03 14.97
N HIS A 35 -4.81 2.49 14.51
CA HIS A 35 -6.08 2.25 15.20
C HIS A 35 -7.27 2.32 14.24
N SER A 36 -8.35 1.60 14.58
CA SER A 36 -9.57 1.48 13.77
C SER A 36 -10.87 1.79 14.54
N ASP A 37 -10.75 2.27 15.78
CA ASP A 37 -11.85 2.49 16.72
C ASP A 37 -12.72 3.72 16.40
N THR A 38 -12.33 4.53 15.42
CA THR A 38 -13.06 5.76 15.00
C THR A 38 -13.93 5.56 13.76
N GLY A 39 -14.03 4.33 13.23
CA GLY A 39 -14.74 4.02 11.98
C GLY A 39 -13.90 4.22 10.72
N THR A 40 -12.67 4.75 10.86
CA THR A 40 -11.63 4.87 9.83
C THR A 40 -10.40 4.07 10.25
N LEU A 41 -9.52 3.72 9.32
CA LEU A 41 -8.20 3.19 9.67
C LEU A 41 -7.18 4.33 9.69
N PHE A 42 -6.59 4.58 10.85
CA PHE A 42 -5.45 5.48 11.01
C PHE A 42 -4.15 4.70 10.84
N PHE A 43 -3.20 5.26 10.10
CA PHE A 43 -1.84 4.75 10.01
C PHE A 43 -0.82 5.87 10.22
N TRP A 44 0.18 5.61 11.04
CA TRP A 44 1.35 6.44 11.27
C TRP A 44 2.62 5.60 11.21
N SER A 45 3.61 6.05 10.43
CA SER A 45 4.95 5.44 10.42
C SER A 45 6.01 6.54 10.49
N PRO A 46 6.84 6.59 11.55
CA PRO A 46 7.94 7.54 11.64
C PRO A 46 9.10 7.14 10.71
N VAL A 47 9.90 8.10 10.24
CA VAL A 47 11.11 7.86 9.42
C VAL A 47 12.16 7.04 10.18
N THR A 48 12.15 7.10 11.51
CA THR A 48 13.05 6.34 12.39
C THR A 48 12.53 4.94 12.73
N GLY A 49 11.42 4.52 12.14
CA GLY A 49 10.79 3.23 12.39
C GLY A 49 11.70 2.04 12.08
N SER A 50 11.43 0.90 12.71
CA SER A 50 12.16 -0.33 12.39
C SER A 50 11.85 -0.85 10.99
N LYS A 51 12.76 -1.65 10.46
CA LYS A 51 12.77 -2.13 9.07
C LYS A 51 13.01 -3.63 9.04
N THR A 52 12.36 -4.33 8.11
CA THR A 52 12.75 -5.72 7.82
C THR A 52 14.13 -5.74 7.21
N GLU A 53 14.87 -6.83 7.34
CA GLU A 53 16.27 -6.98 6.89
C GLU A 53 16.51 -6.48 5.45
N ASN A 54 15.57 -6.73 4.55
CA ASN A 54 15.67 -6.35 3.14
C ASN A 54 14.96 -5.02 2.77
N ALA A 55 14.34 -4.34 3.75
CA ALA A 55 13.69 -3.06 3.53
C ALA A 55 14.56 -1.90 4.01
N ILE A 56 14.64 -0.85 3.20
CA ILE A 56 15.38 0.36 3.56
C ILE A 56 14.52 1.42 4.25
N TYR A 57 13.18 1.29 4.19
CA TYR A 57 12.25 2.25 4.77
C TYR A 57 11.24 1.59 5.74
N PRO A 58 10.76 2.33 6.76
CA PRO A 58 9.77 1.86 7.71
C PRO A 58 8.34 1.93 7.16
N ARG A 59 7.44 1.12 7.74
CA ARG A 59 6.03 1.08 7.34
C ARG A 59 5.12 0.78 8.52
N THR A 60 3.89 1.28 8.39
CA THR A 60 2.70 0.77 9.08
C THR A 60 1.73 0.37 8.00
N GLU A 61 1.70 -0.92 7.66
CA GLU A 61 1.10 -1.38 6.41
C GLU A 61 0.49 -2.77 6.54
N LEU A 62 -0.73 -2.91 6.05
CA LEU A 62 -1.46 -4.16 5.98
C LEU A 62 -0.89 -5.05 4.87
N ARG A 63 -0.94 -6.37 5.09
CA ARG A 63 -0.61 -7.39 4.10
C ARG A 63 -1.69 -8.46 4.08
N GLU A 64 -2.17 -8.77 2.88
CA GLU A 64 -3.39 -9.56 2.66
C GLU A 64 -3.29 -11.00 3.19
N THR A 65 -4.16 -11.42 4.10
CA THR A 65 -4.25 -12.77 4.67
C THR A 65 -5.60 -13.42 4.40
N TYR A 66 -5.69 -14.73 4.66
CA TYR A 66 -6.98 -15.37 4.92
C TYR A 66 -7.46 -15.06 6.33
N SER A 67 -8.75 -15.28 6.61
CA SER A 67 -9.36 -15.05 7.93
C SER A 67 -8.75 -15.85 9.08
N ASN A 68 -8.13 -16.99 8.77
CA ASN A 68 -7.37 -17.80 9.74
C ASN A 68 -5.96 -17.27 10.00
N GLY A 69 -5.57 -16.15 9.40
CA GLY A 69 -4.25 -15.51 9.52
C GLY A 69 -3.17 -16.06 8.60
N THR A 70 -3.43 -17.13 7.86
CA THR A 70 -2.46 -17.67 6.90
C THR A 70 -2.25 -16.71 5.72
N LEU A 71 -1.05 -16.76 5.13
CA LEU A 71 -0.70 -15.86 4.06
C LEU A 71 -1.54 -16.13 2.82
N ARG A 72 -2.32 -15.14 2.37
CA ARG A 72 -3.03 -15.21 1.10
C ARG A 72 -2.13 -14.67 0.00
N ASN A 73 -1.73 -15.55 -0.91
CA ASN A 73 -1.05 -15.18 -2.14
C ASN A 73 -1.84 -15.81 -3.29
N TRP A 74 -2.11 -15.05 -4.35
CA TRP A 74 -2.97 -15.43 -5.46
C TRP A 74 -2.24 -15.31 -6.79
N TYR A 75 -2.66 -16.08 -7.79
CA TYR A 75 -2.20 -15.94 -9.16
C TYR A 75 -3.25 -15.16 -9.93
N TYR A 76 -2.83 -14.13 -10.66
CA TYR A 76 -3.79 -13.26 -11.32
C TYR A 76 -4.77 -13.97 -12.26
N PRO A 77 -4.44 -15.08 -12.96
CA PRO A 77 -5.40 -15.77 -13.81
C PRO A 77 -6.58 -16.43 -13.07
N ASP A 78 -6.50 -16.59 -11.75
CA ASP A 78 -7.48 -17.35 -10.98
C ASP A 78 -8.75 -16.56 -10.64
N ALA A 79 -8.71 -15.22 -10.77
CA ALA A 79 -9.80 -14.31 -10.43
C ALA A 79 -9.56 -12.90 -11.00
N ASP A 80 -10.60 -12.08 -11.01
CA ASP A 80 -10.51 -10.64 -11.20
C ASP A 80 -10.21 -9.96 -9.87
N ASN A 81 -8.99 -9.44 -9.72
CA ASN A 81 -8.43 -9.05 -8.43
C ASN A 81 -8.52 -7.53 -8.26
N SER A 82 -9.08 -7.04 -7.16
CA SER A 82 -9.16 -5.60 -6.90
C SER A 82 -8.84 -5.21 -5.46
N LEU A 83 -8.17 -4.07 -5.31
CA LEU A 83 -7.97 -3.35 -4.06
C LEU A 83 -8.58 -1.95 -4.20
N ARG A 84 -9.62 -1.66 -3.42
CA ARG A 84 -10.38 -0.41 -3.44
C ARG A 84 -10.20 0.31 -2.12
N ALA A 85 -9.91 1.60 -2.19
CA ALA A 85 -9.76 2.42 -1.01
C ALA A 85 -10.26 3.85 -1.21
N THR A 86 -10.65 4.46 -0.09
CA THR A 86 -10.87 5.90 0.04
C THR A 86 -9.91 6.38 1.11
N VAL A 87 -8.99 7.28 0.76
CA VAL A 87 -7.84 7.65 1.58
C VAL A 87 -7.65 9.16 1.63
N THR A 88 -7.22 9.64 2.79
CA THR A 88 -6.70 10.98 3.00
C THR A 88 -5.23 10.89 3.39
N VAL A 89 -4.36 11.62 2.68
CA VAL A 89 -2.96 11.76 3.07
C VAL A 89 -2.84 12.96 4.01
N ASN A 90 -2.49 12.71 5.27
CA ASN A 90 -2.45 13.74 6.31
C ASN A 90 -1.06 14.33 6.49
N LYS A 91 -0.02 13.48 6.45
CA LYS A 91 1.38 13.91 6.64
C LYS A 91 2.30 13.11 5.74
N VAL A 92 3.40 13.74 5.36
CA VAL A 92 4.49 13.15 4.56
C VAL A 92 5.83 13.46 5.22
N PRO A 93 6.85 12.61 5.04
CA PRO A 93 8.22 12.88 5.51
C PRO A 93 8.87 14.01 4.70
N SER A 94 10.10 14.41 5.06
CA SER A 94 10.89 15.42 4.34
C SER A 94 11.10 15.09 2.86
N SER A 95 11.26 13.81 2.50
CA SER A 95 11.30 13.40 1.09
C SER A 95 9.99 13.68 0.32
N GLY A 96 8.88 13.91 1.02
CA GLY A 96 7.54 14.14 0.48
C GLY A 96 6.83 12.87 0.00
N LYS A 97 7.42 11.69 0.17
CA LYS A 97 6.99 10.46 -0.53
C LYS A 97 6.49 9.38 0.42
N ILE A 98 5.30 8.88 0.13
CA ILE A 98 4.71 7.72 0.81
C ILE A 98 4.02 6.81 -0.20
N VAL A 99 4.10 5.50 0.00
CA VAL A 99 3.32 4.49 -0.74
C VAL A 99 2.06 4.16 0.06
N ILE A 100 0.91 4.13 -0.63
CA ILE A 100 -0.43 4.00 -0.03
C ILE A 100 -1.18 2.73 -0.44
N GLY A 101 -0.73 2.04 -1.48
CA GLY A 101 -1.31 0.80 -1.98
C GLY A 101 -0.36 0.08 -2.93
N GLN A 102 -0.38 -1.26 -2.93
CA GLN A 102 0.55 -2.08 -3.71
C GLN A 102 -0.07 -3.41 -4.16
N ILE A 103 0.45 -3.95 -5.26
CA ILE A 103 0.51 -5.41 -5.49
C ILE A 103 1.97 -5.82 -5.37
N HIS A 104 2.25 -6.78 -4.51
CA HIS A 104 3.60 -7.28 -4.26
C HIS A 104 3.69 -8.75 -4.65
N ALA A 105 4.86 -9.18 -5.14
CA ALA A 105 5.14 -10.59 -5.36
C ALA A 105 5.68 -11.25 -4.09
N TYR A 106 5.19 -12.44 -3.76
CA TYR A 106 5.65 -13.23 -2.63
C TYR A 106 7.11 -13.70 -2.84
N GLU A 107 7.89 -13.71 -1.76
CA GLU A 107 9.34 -14.03 -1.77
C GLU A 107 10.19 -13.21 -2.76
N SER A 108 9.73 -12.00 -3.09
CA SER A 108 10.44 -11.03 -3.93
C SER A 108 10.72 -9.75 -3.14
N GLN A 109 11.78 -9.03 -3.52
CA GLN A 109 12.00 -7.62 -3.09
C GLN A 109 11.45 -6.61 -4.09
N LYS A 110 10.95 -7.10 -5.23
CA LYS A 110 10.48 -6.30 -6.36
C LYS A 110 8.94 -6.31 -6.39
N PRO A 111 8.25 -5.26 -5.88
CA PRO A 111 6.81 -5.14 -6.04
C PRO A 111 6.43 -5.02 -7.52
N MET A 112 5.23 -5.49 -7.85
CA MET A 112 4.67 -5.40 -9.20
C MET A 112 4.18 -3.98 -9.46
N VAL A 113 3.40 -3.41 -8.54
CA VAL A 113 2.93 -2.03 -8.62
C VAL A 113 2.91 -1.37 -7.25
N LYS A 114 3.29 -0.10 -7.19
CA LYS A 114 3.11 0.80 -6.04
C LYS A 114 2.37 2.04 -6.49
N LEU A 115 1.36 2.44 -5.73
CA LEU A 115 0.77 3.78 -5.80
C LEU A 115 1.41 4.66 -4.72
N GLU A 116 2.10 5.71 -5.16
CA GLU A 116 2.85 6.64 -4.32
C GLU A 116 2.24 8.04 -4.37
N TYR A 117 2.05 8.67 -3.21
CA TYR A 117 1.78 10.11 -3.11
C TYR A 117 3.11 10.84 -2.94
N GLN A 118 3.39 11.79 -3.84
CA GLN A 118 4.63 12.57 -3.88
C GLN A 118 4.35 14.06 -3.71
N TYR A 119 4.44 14.54 -2.47
CA TYR A 119 4.23 15.94 -2.10
C TYR A 119 5.33 16.86 -2.63
N LYS A 120 4.94 18.06 -3.06
CA LYS A 120 5.84 19.13 -3.47
C LYS A 120 5.58 20.35 -2.60
N THR A 121 6.54 20.70 -1.76
CA THR A 121 6.48 21.88 -0.88
C THR A 121 6.23 23.17 -1.65
N LYS A 122 6.87 23.34 -2.82
CA LYS A 122 6.73 24.52 -3.67
C LYS A 122 5.29 24.80 -4.13
N THR A 123 4.51 23.76 -4.38
CA THR A 123 3.13 23.90 -4.90
C THR A 123 2.07 23.55 -3.86
N GLU A 124 2.48 23.12 -2.67
CA GLU A 124 1.61 22.66 -1.59
C GLU A 124 0.62 21.55 -2.01
N THR A 125 1.06 20.71 -2.94
CA THR A 125 0.25 19.62 -3.52
C THR A 125 1.13 18.40 -3.79
N GLY A 126 0.53 17.22 -3.79
CA GLY A 126 1.12 15.97 -4.24
C GLY A 126 0.71 15.53 -5.64
N ASN A 127 1.59 14.72 -6.21
CA ASN A 127 1.32 13.90 -7.38
C ASN A 127 0.96 12.48 -6.94
N LEU A 128 0.01 11.84 -7.62
CA LEU A 128 -0.19 10.40 -7.55
C LEU A 128 0.66 9.75 -8.63
N VAL A 129 1.58 8.88 -8.21
CA VAL A 129 2.58 8.28 -9.08
C VAL A 129 2.51 6.77 -8.97
N ILE A 130 2.38 6.11 -10.11
CA ILE A 130 2.43 4.67 -10.25
C ILE A 130 3.89 4.29 -10.52
N LYS A 131 4.42 3.37 -9.71
CA LYS A 131 5.68 2.68 -10.00
C LYS A 131 5.35 1.23 -10.32
N VAL A 132 5.54 0.82 -11.58
CA VAL A 132 5.09 -0.49 -12.09
C VAL A 132 6.21 -1.25 -12.79
N ARG A 133 6.25 -2.57 -12.58
CA ARG A 133 7.07 -3.52 -13.34
C ARG A 133 6.19 -4.28 -14.31
N MET A 134 6.45 -4.14 -15.61
CA MET A 134 5.73 -4.85 -16.65
C MET A 134 6.20 -6.29 -16.79
N HIS A 135 7.43 -6.58 -16.36
CA HIS A 135 7.99 -7.93 -16.28
C HIS A 135 8.57 -8.18 -14.86
N PRO A 136 8.42 -9.37 -14.26
CA PRO A 136 8.94 -9.66 -12.91
C PRO A 136 10.45 -9.48 -12.78
N ASP A 137 11.19 -9.67 -13.88
CA ASP A 137 12.66 -9.59 -13.89
C ASP A 137 13.19 -8.16 -14.11
N GLU A 138 12.33 -7.17 -14.37
CA GLU A 138 12.76 -5.76 -14.49
C GLU A 138 13.41 -5.29 -13.18
N ASP A 139 14.62 -4.75 -13.27
CA ASP A 139 15.33 -4.19 -12.11
C ASP A 139 14.64 -2.93 -11.62
N GLU A 140 14.34 -2.02 -12.53
CA GLU A 140 13.70 -0.74 -12.25
C GLU A 140 12.23 -0.74 -12.63
N SER A 141 11.43 -0.01 -11.84
CA SER A 141 10.02 0.22 -12.17
C SER A 141 9.87 1.37 -13.16
N ARG A 142 8.93 1.26 -14.08
CA ARG A 142 8.42 2.41 -14.84
C ARG A 142 7.72 3.37 -13.88
N VAL A 143 7.87 4.67 -14.13
CA VAL A 143 7.29 5.73 -13.29
C VAL A 143 6.27 6.51 -14.11
N ILE A 144 5.01 6.50 -13.69
CA ILE A 144 3.91 7.15 -14.39
C ILE A 144 3.25 8.14 -13.42
N THR A 145 3.19 9.41 -13.80
CA THR A 145 2.39 10.39 -13.04
C THR A 145 0.93 10.25 -13.47
N LEU A 146 0.10 9.73 -12.58
CA LEU A 146 -1.33 9.52 -12.81
C LEU A 146 -2.13 10.80 -12.64
N ALA A 147 -1.84 11.56 -11.57
CA ALA A 147 -2.53 12.80 -11.24
C ALA A 147 -1.57 13.79 -10.58
N THR A 148 -1.91 15.08 -10.64
CA THR A 148 -1.16 16.18 -10.00
C THR A 148 -2.13 17.09 -9.25
N GLY A 149 -1.61 17.92 -8.33
CA GLY A 149 -2.42 18.93 -7.65
C GLY A 149 -3.29 18.39 -6.50
N ILE A 150 -3.04 17.16 -6.03
CA ILE A 150 -3.80 16.56 -4.92
C ILE A 150 -3.31 17.19 -3.61
N LYS A 151 -4.19 17.80 -2.82
CA LYS A 151 -3.79 18.42 -1.56
C LYS A 151 -3.67 17.38 -0.43
N LEU A 152 -2.84 17.69 0.57
CA LEU A 152 -2.93 17.02 1.88
C LEU A 152 -4.32 17.29 2.47
N ASP A 153 -4.76 16.39 3.36
CA ASP A 153 -6.04 16.45 4.06
C ASP A 153 -7.27 16.52 3.12
N ARG A 154 -7.08 16.13 1.86
CA ARG A 154 -8.15 15.92 0.89
C ARG A 154 -8.32 14.43 0.61
N GLU A 155 -9.54 13.96 0.83
CA GLU A 155 -9.93 12.59 0.52
C GLU A 155 -9.98 12.35 -1.00
N PHE A 156 -9.51 11.17 -1.42
CA PHE A 156 -9.67 10.65 -2.78
C PHE A 156 -9.83 9.13 -2.77
N ASN A 157 -10.48 8.62 -3.82
CA ASN A 157 -10.58 7.18 -4.05
C ASN A 157 -9.39 6.68 -4.87
N TYR A 158 -8.96 5.43 -4.64
CA TYR A 158 -8.13 4.69 -5.57
C TYR A 158 -8.64 3.24 -5.76
N LEU A 159 -8.33 2.68 -6.92
CA LEU A 159 -8.51 1.28 -7.28
C LEU A 159 -7.21 0.78 -7.93
N ILE A 160 -6.68 -0.33 -7.43
CA ILE A 160 -5.67 -1.15 -8.13
C ILE A 160 -6.38 -2.44 -8.54
N HIS A 161 -6.36 -2.74 -9.83
CA HIS A 161 -7.12 -3.84 -10.44
C HIS A 161 -6.22 -4.67 -11.34
N LEU A 162 -6.33 -6.00 -11.26
CA LEU A 162 -5.61 -6.92 -12.12
C LEU A 162 -6.52 -8.07 -12.55
N SER A 163 -6.88 -8.05 -13.83
CA SER A 163 -7.78 -9.04 -14.42
C SER A 163 -7.15 -10.41 -14.65
N PRO A 164 -7.97 -11.47 -14.85
CA PRO A 164 -7.48 -12.80 -15.24
C PRO A 164 -6.68 -12.81 -16.54
N GLY A 165 -6.93 -11.82 -17.41
CA GLY A 165 -6.24 -11.62 -18.68
C GLY A 165 -4.90 -10.85 -18.58
N GLY A 166 -4.54 -10.35 -17.40
CA GLY A 166 -3.32 -9.58 -17.16
C GLY A 166 -3.45 -8.07 -17.38
N ALA A 167 -4.65 -7.56 -17.68
CA ALA A 167 -4.87 -6.13 -17.76
C ALA A 167 -4.77 -5.53 -16.35
N LEU A 168 -3.75 -4.72 -16.12
CA LEU A 168 -3.50 -3.98 -14.89
C LEU A 168 -4.08 -2.57 -15.03
N GLY A 169 -5.02 -2.23 -14.17
CA GLY A 169 -5.60 -0.89 -14.06
C GLY A 169 -5.26 -0.24 -12.73
N VAL A 170 -4.92 1.05 -12.76
CA VAL A 170 -4.81 1.90 -11.57
C VAL A 170 -5.61 3.17 -11.82
N SER A 171 -6.64 3.40 -11.01
CA SER A 171 -7.34 4.69 -10.98
C SER A 171 -7.22 5.34 -9.62
N ALA A 172 -7.09 6.66 -9.59
CA ALA A 172 -7.05 7.42 -8.36
C ALA A 172 -7.43 8.89 -8.61
N ALA A 173 -8.17 9.49 -7.68
CA ALA A 173 -8.62 10.89 -7.76
C ALA A 173 -9.32 11.26 -9.09
N GLY A 174 -10.05 10.31 -9.69
CA GLY A 174 -10.76 10.51 -10.96
C GLY A 174 -9.90 10.33 -12.22
N TYR A 175 -8.61 10.02 -12.08
CA TYR A 175 -7.69 9.70 -13.17
C TYR A 175 -7.50 8.19 -13.27
N GLN A 176 -7.15 7.68 -14.44
CA GLN A 176 -6.93 6.25 -14.69
C GLN A 176 -5.73 6.03 -15.62
N TRP A 177 -5.04 4.93 -15.37
CA TRP A 177 -4.01 4.36 -16.24
C TRP A 177 -4.20 2.85 -16.31
N ASP A 178 -4.07 2.28 -17.51
CA ASP A 178 -4.18 0.84 -17.74
C ASP A 178 -3.05 0.37 -18.64
N SER A 179 -2.62 -0.87 -18.45
CA SER A 179 -1.66 -1.51 -19.34
C SER A 179 -1.74 -3.03 -19.28
N GLN A 180 -1.35 -3.67 -20.37
CA GLN A 180 -1.21 -5.12 -20.41
C GLN A 180 0.16 -5.53 -19.87
N ILE A 181 0.20 -6.32 -18.81
CA ILE A 181 1.46 -6.80 -18.23
C ILE A 181 2.02 -8.00 -19.00
N SER A 182 3.30 -8.30 -18.78
CA SER A 182 3.88 -9.54 -19.30
C SER A 182 3.17 -10.76 -18.73
N ALA A 183 2.81 -11.66 -19.63
CA ALA A 183 2.42 -13.04 -19.40
C ALA A 183 3.28 -13.82 -18.38
N THR A 184 4.54 -13.42 -18.17
CA THR A 184 5.43 -14.04 -17.18
C THR A 184 5.06 -13.74 -15.74
N TRP A 185 4.17 -12.78 -15.47
CA TRP A 185 3.58 -12.58 -14.14
C TRP A 185 2.61 -13.70 -13.73
N ARG A 186 2.09 -14.51 -14.67
CA ARG A 186 1.04 -15.51 -14.41
C ARG A 186 1.41 -16.53 -13.35
N ASN A 187 2.69 -16.87 -13.26
CA ASN A 187 3.20 -17.88 -12.34
C ASN A 187 3.82 -17.26 -11.08
N LYS A 188 3.63 -15.96 -10.85
CA LYS A 188 4.11 -15.28 -9.65
C LYS A 188 2.98 -15.17 -8.64
N PRO A 189 3.17 -15.69 -7.41
CA PRO A 189 2.22 -15.45 -6.33
C PRO A 189 2.22 -13.96 -5.94
N LEU A 190 1.05 -13.32 -5.99
CA LEU A 190 0.84 -11.90 -5.72
C LEU A 190 -0.01 -11.71 -4.46
N TYR A 191 0.08 -10.54 -3.83
CA TYR A 191 -0.79 -10.14 -2.72
C TYR A 191 -0.92 -8.63 -2.63
N PHE A 192 -2.05 -8.16 -2.09
CA PHE A 192 -2.27 -6.74 -1.86
C PHE A 192 -1.59 -6.23 -0.59
N LYS A 193 -1.24 -4.93 -0.60
CA LYS A 193 -0.83 -4.17 0.59
C LYS A 193 -1.49 -2.79 0.59
N ALA A 194 -1.81 -2.27 1.77
CA ALA A 194 -2.38 -0.93 1.95
C ALA A 194 -2.00 -0.35 3.32
N GLY A 195 -1.75 0.95 3.40
CA GLY A 195 -1.33 1.63 4.63
C GLY A 195 -0.40 2.79 4.32
N VAL A 196 0.63 3.00 5.15
CA VAL A 196 1.69 3.98 4.90
C VAL A 196 3.06 3.32 4.91
N TYR A 197 3.67 3.29 3.73
CA TYR A 197 5.07 2.90 3.56
C TYR A 197 5.89 4.14 3.18
N VAL A 198 6.59 4.69 4.17
CA VAL A 198 7.36 5.94 4.06
C VAL A 198 8.51 5.71 3.09
N GLN A 199 8.79 6.63 2.17
CA GLN A 199 9.97 6.52 1.27
C GLN A 199 11.08 7.45 1.75
N ASP A 200 11.34 7.38 3.06
CA ASP A 200 12.35 8.12 3.81
C ASP A 200 12.74 7.31 5.04
N ASN A 201 13.96 7.49 5.53
CA ASN A 201 14.49 6.83 6.72
C ASN A 201 15.43 7.70 7.55
N THR A 202 15.45 9.01 7.30
CA THR A 202 16.31 9.97 8.01
C THR A 202 15.44 11.12 8.52
N GLY A 203 15.64 11.54 9.76
CA GLY A 203 14.90 12.64 10.37
C GLY A 203 14.56 12.37 11.83
N TYR A 204 13.62 13.14 12.37
CA TYR A 204 13.19 13.03 13.76
C TYR A 204 12.15 11.92 13.96
N THR A 205 12.01 11.42 15.19
CA THR A 205 10.98 10.41 15.54
C THR A 205 9.54 10.92 15.36
N SER A 206 9.35 12.24 15.36
CA SER A 206 8.08 12.92 15.10
C SER A 206 7.79 13.14 13.61
N GLU A 207 8.75 12.84 12.72
CA GLU A 207 8.63 12.97 11.28
C GLU A 207 8.29 11.62 10.66
N GLY A 208 7.41 11.63 9.65
CA GLY A 208 6.91 10.38 9.07
C GLY A 208 5.74 10.57 8.12
N GLY A 209 5.14 9.45 7.75
CA GLY A 209 3.92 9.42 6.94
C GLY A 209 2.69 9.15 7.80
N GLN A 210 1.61 9.88 7.53
CA GLN A 210 0.30 9.64 8.15
C GLN A 210 -0.78 9.59 7.07
N VAL A 211 -1.63 8.57 7.12
CA VAL A 211 -2.79 8.43 6.23
C VAL A 211 -4.00 7.93 7.01
N THR A 212 -5.18 8.30 6.54
CA THR A 212 -6.45 7.84 7.09
C THR A 212 -7.27 7.21 5.96
N PHE A 213 -7.71 5.97 6.15
CA PHE A 213 -8.61 5.28 5.22
C PHE A 213 -10.04 5.29 5.75
N SER A 214 -10.97 5.85 4.98
CA SER A 214 -12.42 5.77 5.26
C SER A 214 -13.08 4.58 4.56
N LYS A 215 -12.40 3.98 3.58
CA LYS A 215 -12.75 2.70 2.97
C LYS A 215 -11.49 1.91 2.62
N LEU A 216 -11.53 0.60 2.83
CA LEU A 216 -10.54 -0.36 2.34
C LEU A 216 -11.26 -1.68 2.08
N ASP A 217 -11.07 -2.25 0.91
CA ASP A 217 -11.77 -3.45 0.46
C ASP A 217 -10.93 -4.18 -0.59
N ILE A 218 -10.91 -5.51 -0.53
CA ILE A 218 -10.26 -6.36 -1.52
C ILE A 218 -11.25 -7.39 -2.03
N ASP A 219 -11.14 -7.70 -3.32
CA ASP A 219 -12.01 -8.67 -3.96
C ASP A 219 -11.27 -9.55 -4.97
N HIS A 220 -11.75 -10.78 -5.14
CA HIS A 220 -11.22 -11.79 -6.05
C HIS A 220 -12.40 -12.53 -6.71
N ASP A 221 -12.95 -11.92 -7.75
CA ASP A 221 -14.14 -12.42 -8.47
C ASP A 221 -13.76 -13.49 -9.49
N LYS A 222 -14.32 -14.70 -9.38
CA LYS A 222 -14.02 -15.81 -10.31
C LYS A 222 -14.88 -15.82 -11.56
#